data_AF-X1DFK1-F1
#
_entry.id   AF-X1DFK1-F1
#
_cell.length_a   1.000
_cell.length_b   1.000
_cell.length_c   1.000
_cell.angle_alpha   90.00
_cell.angle_beta   90.00
_cell.angle_gamma   90.00
#
_symmetry.space_group_name_H-M   'P 1'
#
loop_
_entity.id
_entity.type
_entity.pdbx_description
1 polymer ?
#
loop_
_entity_poly.entity_id
_entity_poly.type
_entity_poly.pdbx_seq_one_letter_code
_entity_poly.pdbx_strand_id
1 'polypeptide(L)'
;MTSNNITPFKATHPGILLQDELKVRNIKQRELAYELGVLPTFLNEIIKGKRSITADFAILLEKVLEIPADYWLRFQTQHDIDKARIKEKNIRKIELIEIWNIIKEYVPVKFFIKLGYLHSSSEIELNIKTVMKIY
;
A
#
# COMPACT_ATOMS: atom_id res chain seq x y z
N MET A 1 1.61 23.36 -0.06
CA MET A 1 1.38 22.44 1.07
C MET A 1 2.26 21.22 0.83
N THR A 2 3.38 21.10 1.53
CA THR A 2 4.19 19.87 1.51
C THR A 2 3.36 18.79 2.20
N SER A 3 2.73 17.91 1.44
CA SER A 3 2.13 16.71 1.99
C SER A 3 3.27 15.89 2.59
N ASN A 4 3.48 16.00 3.90
CA ASN A 4 4.36 15.08 4.63
C ASN A 4 3.84 13.67 4.36
N ASN A 5 4.47 12.97 3.42
CA ASN A 5 4.19 11.57 3.13
C ASN A 5 4.78 10.75 4.27
N ILE A 6 4.10 10.76 5.41
CA ILE A 6 4.44 9.96 6.58
C ILE A 6 4.21 8.51 6.17
N THR A 7 5.30 7.81 5.82
CA THR A 7 5.27 6.37 5.57
C THR A 7 5.42 5.68 6.93
N PRO A 8 4.46 4.83 7.35
CA PRO A 8 4.55 4.17 8.63
C PRO A 8 5.70 3.16 8.63
N PHE A 9 6.32 2.95 9.80
CA PHE A 9 7.36 1.94 9.98
C PHE A 9 6.84 0.51 9.73
N LYS A 10 5.54 0.27 9.99
CA LYS A 10 4.88 -1.02 9.79
C LYS A 10 3.48 -0.82 9.23
N ALA A 11 3.13 -1.61 8.21
CA ALA A 11 1.77 -1.67 7.70
C ALA A 11 0.88 -2.48 8.67
N THR A 12 -0.19 -1.86 9.18
CA THR A 12 -1.13 -2.49 10.13
C THR A 12 -2.29 -3.11 9.38
N HIS A 13 -2.44 -4.44 9.46
CA HIS A 13 -3.52 -5.15 8.79
C HIS A 13 -4.88 -4.96 9.52
N PRO A 14 -6.01 -4.77 8.81
CA PRO A 14 -7.34 -4.63 9.44
C PRO A 14 -7.76 -5.84 10.29
N GLY A 15 -7.16 -7.01 10.04
CA GLY A 15 -7.37 -8.20 10.87
C GLY A 15 -6.99 -8.03 12.35
N ILE A 16 -6.04 -7.14 12.67
CA ILE A 16 -5.70 -6.81 14.06
C ILE A 16 -6.86 -6.03 14.70
N LEU A 17 -7.41 -5.05 13.97
CA LEU A 17 -8.57 -4.27 14.41
C LEU A 17 -9.79 -5.18 14.65
N LEU A 18 -10.03 -6.13 13.74
CA LEU A 18 -11.09 -7.13 13.90
C LEU A 18 -10.89 -7.98 15.17
N GLN A 19 -9.64 -8.36 15.48
CA GLN A 19 -9.34 -9.08 16.70
C GLN A 19 -9.61 -8.24 17.96
N ASP A 20 -9.30 -6.95 17.93
CA ASP A 20 -9.54 -6.06 19.06
C ASP A 20 -11.04 -5.79 19.27
N GLU A 21 -11.81 -5.59 18.20
CA GLU A 21 -13.27 -5.50 18.24
C GLU A 21 -13.90 -6.75 18.87
N LEU A 22 -13.43 -7.94 18.47
CA LEU A 22 -13.89 -9.22 19.05
C LEU A 22 -13.60 -9.31 20.55
N LYS A 23 -12.42 -8.86 21.00
CA LYS A 23 -12.07 -8.85 22.43
C LYS A 23 -12.97 -7.90 23.22
N VAL A 24 -13.21 -6.70 22.70
CA VAL A 24 -14.05 -5.68 23.35
C VAL A 24 -15.49 -6.15 23.48
N ARG A 25 -16.02 -6.82 22.44
CA ARG A 25 -17.39 -7.36 22.43
C ARG A 25 -17.52 -8.72 23.13
N ASN A 26 -16.42 -9.28 23.62
CA ASN A 26 -16.34 -10.62 24.22
C ASN A 26 -16.89 -11.75 23.32
N ILE A 27 -16.72 -11.61 22.00
CA ILE A 27 -17.14 -12.60 21.00
C ILE A 27 -15.96 -13.50 20.66
N LYS A 28 -16.17 -14.82 20.64
CA LYS A 28 -15.11 -15.75 20.20
C LYS A 28 -15.02 -15.76 18.68
N GLN A 29 -13.80 -15.86 18.16
CA GLN A 29 -13.56 -15.99 16.71
C GLN A 29 -14.37 -17.14 16.06
N ARG A 30 -14.52 -18.26 16.77
CA ARG A 30 -15.31 -19.40 16.26
C ARG A 30 -16.80 -19.08 16.13
N GLU A 31 -17.34 -18.30 17.06
CA GLU A 31 -18.74 -17.87 17.04
C GLU A 31 -18.97 -16.91 15.87
N LEU A 32 -18.09 -15.90 15.72
CA LEU A 32 -18.14 -15.00 14.57
C LEU A 32 -18.02 -15.75 13.23
N ALA A 33 -17.11 -16.71 13.12
CA ALA A 33 -16.94 -17.49 11.89
C ALA A 33 -18.22 -18.27 11.54
N TYR A 34 -18.89 -18.82 12.55
CA TYR A 34 -20.16 -19.52 12.38
C TYR A 34 -21.27 -18.58 11.90
N GLU A 35 -21.42 -17.39 12.52
CA GLU A 35 -22.40 -16.37 12.13
C GLU A 35 -22.17 -15.86 10.70
N LEU A 36 -20.91 -15.69 10.31
CA LEU A 36 -20.53 -15.26 8.95
C LEU A 36 -20.59 -16.39 7.92
N GLY A 37 -20.86 -17.64 8.33
CA GLY A 37 -20.89 -18.80 7.43
C GLY A 37 -19.53 -19.15 6.81
N VAL A 38 -18.42 -18.79 7.47
CA VAL A 38 -17.05 -19.04 6.99
C VAL A 38 -16.31 -20.03 7.89
N LEU A 39 -15.27 -20.66 7.34
CA LEU A 39 -14.41 -21.53 8.13
C LEU A 39 -13.65 -20.72 9.21
N PRO A 40 -13.52 -21.23 10.45
CA PRO A 40 -12.69 -20.57 11.48
C PRO A 40 -11.24 -20.35 11.03
N THR A 41 -10.72 -21.21 10.15
CA THR A 41 -9.39 -21.05 9.53
C THR A 41 -9.32 -19.81 8.64
N PHE A 42 -10.36 -19.52 7.88
CA PHE A 42 -10.44 -18.33 7.02
C PHE A 42 -10.37 -17.04 7.85
N LEU A 43 -11.20 -16.94 8.90
CA LEU A 43 -11.19 -15.79 9.80
C LEU A 43 -9.83 -15.65 10.52
N ASN A 44 -9.23 -16.75 10.96
CA ASN A 44 -7.90 -16.74 11.59
C ASN A 44 -6.81 -16.25 10.63
N GLU A 45 -6.88 -16.58 9.34
CA GLU A 45 -5.95 -16.09 8.33
C GLU A 45 -6.10 -14.58 8.09
N ILE A 46 -7.32 -14.05 8.12
CA ILE A 46 -7.58 -12.60 8.06
C ILE A 46 -7.00 -11.91 9.28
N ILE A 47 -7.26 -12.42 10.49
CA ILE A 47 -6.75 -11.85 11.75
C ILE A 47 -5.22 -11.82 11.78
N LYS A 48 -4.57 -12.87 11.26
CA LYS A 48 -3.11 -12.93 11.14
C LYS A 48 -2.53 -12.10 9.99
N GLY A 49 -3.37 -11.42 9.21
CA GLY A 49 -2.94 -10.62 8.05
C GLY A 49 -2.40 -11.44 6.88
N LYS A 50 -2.75 -12.73 6.81
CA LYS A 50 -2.42 -13.60 5.68
C LYS A 50 -3.39 -13.43 4.52
N ARG A 51 -4.64 -13.05 4.81
CA ARG A 51 -5.68 -12.74 3.82
C ARG A 51 -6.20 -11.32 4.01
N SER A 52 -6.44 -10.67 2.88
CA SER A 52 -7.12 -9.39 2.81
C SER A 52 -8.62 -9.54 3.08
N ILE A 53 -9.23 -8.50 3.62
CA ILE A 53 -10.69 -8.37 3.69
C ILE A 53 -11.20 -7.97 2.31
N THR A 54 -12.04 -8.81 1.70
CA THR A 54 -12.70 -8.51 0.42
C THR A 54 -13.98 -7.70 0.63
N ALA A 55 -14.50 -7.09 -0.44
CA ALA A 55 -15.78 -6.37 -0.39
C ALA A 55 -16.94 -7.26 0.09
N ASP A 56 -17.02 -8.48 -0.44
CA ASP A 56 -18.04 -9.45 -0.03
C ASP A 56 -17.94 -9.76 1.47
N PHE A 57 -16.73 -9.95 1.98
CA PHE A 57 -16.53 -10.22 3.41
C PHE A 57 -16.80 -8.99 4.28
N ALA A 58 -16.48 -7.79 3.80
CA ALA A 58 -16.77 -6.54 4.50
C ALA A 58 -18.28 -6.31 4.68
N ILE A 59 -19.09 -6.65 3.67
CA ILE A 59 -20.56 -6.59 3.77
C ILE A 59 -21.09 -7.56 4.82
N LEU A 60 -20.53 -8.79 4.89
CA LEU A 60 -20.90 -9.75 5.93
C LEU A 60 -20.52 -9.25 7.33
N LEU A 61 -19.31 -8.69 7.48
CA LEU A 61 -18.85 -8.08 8.73
C LEU A 61 -19.73 -6.91 9.15
N GLU A 62 -20.21 -6.09 8.21
CA GLU A 62 -21.13 -4.99 8.50
C GLU A 62 -22.43 -5.51 9.12
N LYS A 63 -22.98 -6.62 8.60
CA LYS A 63 -24.23 -7.17 9.14
C LYS A 63 -24.08 -7.78 10.52
N VAL A 64 -22.91 -8.29 10.88
CA VAL A 64 -22.69 -8.93 12.19
C VAL A 64 -22.18 -7.94 13.23
N LEU A 65 -21.28 -7.04 12.86
CA LEU A 65 -20.61 -6.12 13.79
C LEU A 65 -21.22 -4.72 13.79
N GLU A 66 -22.13 -4.43 12.86
CA GLU A 66 -22.73 -3.10 12.64
C GLU A 66 -21.68 -2.01 12.33
N ILE A 67 -20.52 -2.44 11.82
CA ILE A 67 -19.44 -1.55 11.40
C ILE A 67 -19.48 -1.46 9.87
N PRO A 68 -19.61 -0.25 9.29
CA PRO A 68 -19.74 -0.07 7.85
C PRO A 68 -18.69 -0.82 7.00
N ALA A 69 -19.10 -1.42 5.88
CA ALA A 69 -18.18 -2.17 5.02
C ALA A 69 -17.02 -1.31 4.47
N ASP A 70 -17.29 -0.04 4.18
CA ASP A 70 -16.28 0.93 3.71
C ASP A 70 -15.19 1.17 4.75
N TYR A 71 -15.53 1.12 6.05
CA TYR A 71 -14.56 1.22 7.13
C TYR A 71 -13.48 0.14 6.98
N TRP A 72 -13.87 -1.13 6.86
CA TRP A 72 -12.95 -2.25 6.70
C TRP A 72 -12.10 -2.14 5.43
N LEU A 73 -12.73 -1.76 4.31
CA LEU A 73 -12.05 -1.62 3.03
C LEU A 73 -11.05 -0.46 3.02
N ARG A 74 -11.33 0.63 3.74
CA ARG A 74 -10.38 1.75 3.89
C ARG A 74 -9.12 1.30 4.64
N PHE A 75 -9.25 0.53 5.72
CA PHE A 75 -8.08 -0.01 6.41
C PHE A 75 -7.32 -1.03 5.58
N GLN A 76 -8.02 -1.89 4.83
CA GLN A 76 -7.36 -2.81 3.90
C GLN A 76 -6.56 -2.05 2.84
N THR A 77 -7.17 -1.03 2.24
CA THR A 77 -6.54 -0.18 1.22
C THR A 77 -5.32 0.54 1.80
N GLN A 78 -5.45 1.13 2.99
CA GLN A 78 -4.35 1.81 3.66
C GLN A 78 -3.19 0.85 3.98
N HIS A 79 -3.50 -0.32 4.52
CA HIS A 79 -2.51 -1.39 4.74
C HIS A 79 -1.76 -1.75 3.46
N ASP A 80 -2.47 -1.91 2.34
CA ASP A 80 -1.88 -2.32 1.07
C ASP A 80 -1.01 -1.22 0.46
N ILE A 81 -1.42 0.05 0.61
CA ILE A 81 -0.60 1.23 0.26
C ILE A 81 0.67 1.26 1.11
N ASP A 82 0.55 1.12 2.43
CA ASP A 82 1.70 1.20 3.33
C ASP A 82 2.68 0.04 3.09
N LYS A 83 2.15 -1.16 2.88
CA LYS A 83 2.94 -2.33 2.48
C LYS A 83 3.67 -2.10 1.16
N ALA A 84 3.02 -1.43 0.20
CA ALA A 84 3.66 -1.07 -1.06
C ALA A 84 4.72 0.02 -0.89
N ARG A 85 4.53 1.00 0.00
CA ARG A 85 5.50 2.07 0.29
C ARG A 85 6.75 1.55 1.00
N ILE A 86 6.61 0.60 1.93
CA ILE A 86 7.73 0.01 2.69
C ILE A 86 8.54 -0.97 1.83
N LYS A 87 8.00 -1.44 0.69
CA LYS A 87 8.70 -2.39 -0.18
C LYS A 87 9.93 -1.71 -0.79
N GLU A 88 11.12 -2.23 -0.48
CA GLU A 88 12.42 -1.70 -0.91
C GLU A 88 12.49 -1.38 -2.42
N LYS A 89 12.00 -2.30 -3.27
CA LYS A 89 11.93 -2.08 -4.72
C LYS A 89 11.15 -0.83 -5.11
N ASN A 90 10.09 -0.51 -4.37
CA ASN A 90 9.28 0.67 -4.62
C ASN A 90 9.96 1.91 -4.06
N ILE A 91 10.63 1.83 -2.90
CA ILE A 91 11.42 2.94 -2.33
C ILE A 91 12.45 3.43 -3.35
N ARG A 92 13.29 2.53 -3.88
CA ARG A 92 14.30 2.90 -4.89
C ARG A 92 13.68 3.51 -6.16
N LYS A 93 12.52 2.98 -6.60
CA LYS A 93 11.81 3.54 -7.76
C LYS A 93 11.25 4.94 -7.47
N ILE A 94 10.73 5.18 -6.27
CA ILE A 94 10.23 6.48 -5.83
C ILE A 94 11.38 7.49 -5.86
N GLU A 95 12.53 7.16 -5.26
CA GLU A 95 13.73 8.01 -5.28
C GLU A 95 14.17 8.36 -6.72
N LEU A 96 14.22 7.37 -7.61
CA LEU A 96 14.57 7.61 -9.02
C LEU A 96 13.57 8.54 -9.72
N ILE A 97 12.28 8.40 -9.43
CA ILE A 97 11.23 9.27 -9.99
C ILE A 97 11.38 10.70 -9.47
N GLU A 98 11.64 10.87 -8.17
CA GLU A 98 11.84 12.17 -7.55
C GLU A 98 13.06 12.89 -8.13
N ILE A 99 14.21 12.22 -8.21
CA ILE A 99 15.43 12.76 -8.84
C ILE A 99 15.17 13.13 -10.29
N TRP A 100 14.48 12.26 -11.05
CA TRP A 100 14.18 12.52 -12.45
C TRP A 100 13.25 13.71 -12.64
N ASN A 101 12.29 13.93 -11.73
CA ASN A 101 11.42 15.10 -11.77
C ASN A 101 12.21 16.39 -11.53
N ILE A 102 13.13 16.40 -10.57
CA ILE A 102 14.05 17.52 -10.35
C ILE A 102 14.87 17.79 -11.61
N ILE A 103 15.51 16.76 -12.17
CA ILE A 103 16.34 16.92 -13.39
C ILE A 103 15.54 17.55 -14.54
N LYS A 104 14.27 17.17 -14.74
CA LYS A 104 13.43 17.75 -15.80
C LYS A 104 13.16 19.24 -15.63
N GLU A 105 13.20 19.77 -14.41
CA GLU A 105 13.00 21.20 -14.16
C GLU A 105 14.21 22.02 -14.61
N TYR A 106 15.41 21.47 -14.47
CA TYR A 106 16.67 22.17 -14.76
C TYR A 106 17.28 21.81 -16.13
N VAL A 107 16.94 20.64 -16.67
CA VAL A 107 17.55 20.09 -17.90
C VAL A 107 16.48 19.93 -18.98
N PRO A 108 16.66 20.52 -20.18
CA PRO A 108 15.75 20.33 -21.31
C PRO A 108 15.88 18.91 -21.89
N VAL A 109 15.25 17.92 -21.24
CA VAL A 109 15.37 16.48 -21.56
C VAL A 109 15.12 16.17 -23.05
N LYS A 110 14.13 16.81 -23.67
CA LYS A 110 13.82 16.62 -25.10
C LYS A 110 14.98 16.98 -26.03
N PHE A 111 15.73 18.02 -25.67
CA PHE A 111 16.90 18.48 -26.43
C PHE A 111 18.04 17.46 -26.34
N PHE A 112 18.33 16.96 -25.14
CA PHE A 112 19.39 15.97 -24.93
C PHE A 112 19.06 14.58 -25.49
N ILE A 113 17.77 14.19 -25.54
CA ILE A 113 17.33 12.99 -26.26
C ILE A 113 17.59 13.15 -27.76
N LYS A 114 17.24 14.30 -28.34
CA LYS A 114 17.46 14.56 -29.78
C LYS A 114 18.94 14.55 -30.16
N LEU A 115 19.80 14.98 -29.25
CA LEU A 115 21.26 14.95 -29.40
C LEU A 115 21.89 13.57 -29.14
N GLY A 116 21.11 12.58 -28.66
CA GLY A 116 21.59 11.23 -28.39
C GLY A 116 22.31 11.04 -27.04
N TYR A 117 22.29 12.03 -26.14
CA TYR A 117 22.92 11.93 -24.82
C TYR A 117 22.05 11.22 -23.77
N LEU A 118 20.73 11.18 -23.97
CA LEU A 118 19.78 10.51 -23.06
C LEU A 118 18.97 9.46 -23.83
N HIS A 119 18.71 8.33 -23.17
CA HIS A 119 17.92 7.23 -23.71
C HIS A 119 16.42 7.39 -23.37
N SER A 120 15.57 6.61 -24.04
CA SER A 120 14.13 6.60 -23.81
C SER A 120 13.76 6.29 -22.35
N SER A 121 12.55 6.66 -21.94
CA SER A 121 12.03 6.65 -20.57
C SER A 121 12.09 5.32 -19.80
N SER A 122 12.50 4.21 -20.44
CA SER A 122 12.73 2.91 -19.81
C SER A 122 14.00 2.85 -18.94
N GLU A 123 14.95 3.77 -19.12
CA GLU A 123 16.29 3.71 -18.49
C GLU A 123 16.57 4.93 -17.61
N ILE A 124 15.62 5.31 -16.75
CA ILE A 124 15.72 6.50 -15.88
C ILE A 124 17.00 6.48 -15.04
N GLU A 125 17.39 5.33 -14.48
CA GLU A 125 18.61 5.24 -13.66
C GLU A 125 19.89 5.54 -14.46
N LEU A 126 19.99 5.07 -15.70
CA LEU A 126 21.14 5.35 -16.55
C LEU A 126 21.18 6.83 -16.96
N ASN A 127 20.04 7.39 -17.33
CA ASN A 127 19.91 8.79 -17.68
C ASN A 127 20.31 9.71 -16.52
N ILE A 128 19.88 9.39 -15.29
CA ILE A 128 20.27 10.12 -14.08
C ILE A 128 21.80 10.08 -13.91
N LYS A 129 22.43 8.91 -14.07
CA LYS A 129 23.90 8.77 -13.97
C LYS A 129 24.63 9.59 -15.03
N THR A 130 24.12 9.62 -16.26
CA THR A 130 24.71 10.42 -17.35
C THR A 130 24.62 11.91 -17.06
N VAL A 131 23.47 12.41 -16.59
CA VAL A 131 23.31 13.83 -16.22
C VAL A 131 24.25 14.20 -15.09
N MET A 132 24.33 13.37 -14.04
CA MET A 132 25.23 13.59 -12.89
C MET A 132 26.73 13.48 -13.23
N LYS A 133 27.10 12.94 -14.39
CA LYS A 133 28.49 12.87 -14.85
C LYS A 133 28.90 14.08 -15.70
N ILE A 134 27.92 14.76 -16.29
CA ILE A 134 28.12 15.94 -17.16
C ILE A 134 28.21 17.23 -16.34
N TYR A 135 27.53 17.27 -15.19
CA TYR A 135 27.65 18.32 -14.16
C TYR A 135 28.65 17.93 -13.08
#